data_AF-A0A8T0FTB6-F1
#
_entry.id   AF-A0A8T0FTB6-F1
#
_cell.length_a   1.000
_cell.length_b   1.000
_cell.length_c   1.000
_cell.angle_alpha   90.00
_cell.angle_beta   90.00
_cell.angle_gamma   90.00
#
_symmetry.space_group_name_H-M   'P 1'
#
loop_
_entity.id
_entity.type
_entity.pdbx_description
1 polymer ?
#
loop_
_entity_poly.entity_id
_entity_poly.type
_entity_poly.pdbx_seq_one_letter_code
_entity_poly.pdbx_strand_id
1 'polypeptide(L)'
;MSGRDRLRSRPNLARSVGRYLANGGVYHGKLVFPGEFPFKPPSIYMITPNGRFKCNTRLCLSISDFHPDTWNPAWSVSTILTGLLSFMVEKNPTLGSIETSDYEKKLLATRSLEFNLKDPIFCELFPDLVEESIKKINELKLLNSSRMSENQMDSNSNVHGSQYQKGQVLFSALTNVAVIVGFAAFAYTVRYVLMSIIK
;
A
#
# COMPACT_ATOMS: atom_id res chain seq x y z
N MET A 1 6.47 35.58 -9.42
CA MET A 1 6.10 35.07 -8.08
C MET A 1 6.33 33.57 -8.06
N SER A 2 7.15 33.10 -7.13
CA SER A 2 7.46 31.67 -7.00
C SER A 2 6.21 30.90 -6.58
N GLY A 3 6.10 29.60 -6.90
CA GLY A 3 5.02 28.75 -6.37
C GLY A 3 4.91 28.79 -4.84
N ARG A 4 6.02 29.10 -4.16
CA ARG A 4 6.08 29.36 -2.70
C ARG A 4 5.30 30.59 -2.24
N ASP A 5 5.12 31.60 -3.09
CA ASP A 5 4.42 32.84 -2.73
C ASP A 5 2.89 32.68 -2.81
N ARG A 6 2.38 31.79 -3.68
CA ARG A 6 0.95 31.49 -3.81
C ARG A 6 0.37 30.72 -2.61
N LEU A 7 1.21 29.98 -1.90
CA LEU A 7 0.85 29.27 -0.66
C LEU A 7 0.53 30.21 0.51
N ARG A 8 0.97 31.47 0.44
CA ARG A 8 0.86 32.44 1.54
C ARG A 8 -0.50 33.14 1.61
N SER A 9 -1.28 33.15 0.51
CA SER A 9 -2.54 33.90 0.38
C SER A 9 -3.82 33.08 0.64
N ARG A 10 -3.71 31.79 0.98
CA ARG A 10 -4.88 30.93 1.22
C ARG A 10 -4.95 30.52 2.71
N PRO A 11 -5.78 31.20 3.52
CA PRO A 11 -5.80 31.01 4.98
C PRO A 11 -6.20 29.59 5.43
N ASN A 12 -6.86 28.81 4.55
CA ASN A 12 -7.35 27.45 4.86
C ASN A 12 -6.64 26.34 4.07
N LEU A 13 -5.61 26.65 3.27
CA LEU A 13 -4.93 25.65 2.46
C LEU A 13 -3.77 25.04 3.25
N ALA A 14 -4.08 23.97 4.00
CA ALA A 14 -3.17 22.86 4.30
C ALA A 14 -1.68 23.24 4.27
N ARG A 15 -1.20 23.92 5.31
CA ARG A 15 0.22 24.21 5.42
C ARG A 15 0.94 22.88 5.63
N SER A 16 1.93 22.61 4.80
CA SER A 16 2.85 21.47 4.87
C SER A 16 2.27 20.10 4.51
N VAL A 17 2.50 19.73 3.25
CA VAL A 17 2.53 18.34 2.77
C VAL A 17 3.97 17.84 2.96
N GLY A 18 4.14 16.84 3.82
CA GLY A 18 5.45 16.22 4.05
C GLY A 18 5.75 15.17 2.99
N ARG A 19 7.00 15.12 2.52
CA ARG A 19 7.55 13.99 1.77
C ARG A 19 7.70 12.81 2.74
N TYR A 20 7.00 11.71 2.49
CA TYR A 20 7.20 10.46 3.21
C TYR A 20 7.53 9.34 2.24
N LEU A 21 8.73 8.79 2.37
CA LEU A 21 9.20 7.65 1.59
C LEU A 21 9.15 6.37 2.43
N ALA A 22 7.95 5.99 2.91
CA ALA A 22 7.77 4.67 3.52
C ALA A 22 7.61 3.62 2.42
N ASN A 23 8.45 2.58 2.43
CA ASN A 23 8.46 1.50 1.43
C ASN A 23 8.59 2.00 -0.03
N GLY A 24 9.25 3.14 -0.24
CA GLY A 24 9.49 3.68 -1.59
C GLY A 24 8.29 4.35 -2.28
N GLY A 25 7.16 4.51 -1.57
CA GLY A 25 6.00 5.30 -2.01
C GLY A 25 6.13 6.78 -1.67
N VAL A 26 5.20 7.61 -2.18
CA VAL A 26 5.10 9.05 -1.91
C VAL A 26 3.74 9.33 -1.30
N TYR A 27 3.69 9.83 -0.07
CA TYR A 27 2.40 10.04 0.61
C TYR A 27 2.10 11.51 0.86
N HIS A 28 1.08 12.03 0.18
CA HIS A 28 0.49 13.34 0.39
C HIS A 28 -0.40 13.30 1.64
N GLY A 29 -0.22 14.30 2.51
CA GLY A 29 -1.08 14.56 3.66
C GLY A 29 -1.20 16.07 3.90
N LYS A 30 -1.97 16.48 4.91
CA LYS A 30 -2.13 17.89 5.29
C LYS A 30 -2.10 18.09 6.79
N LEU A 31 -1.54 19.22 7.21
CA LEU A 31 -1.69 19.77 8.55
C LEU A 31 -2.70 20.92 8.51
N VAL A 32 -3.66 20.90 9.43
CA VAL A 32 -4.62 21.98 9.62
C VAL A 32 -4.29 22.66 10.95
N PHE A 33 -3.74 23.87 10.86
CA PHE A 33 -3.33 24.63 12.03
C PHE A 33 -4.52 25.43 12.60
N PRO A 34 -4.76 25.38 13.92
CA PRO A 34 -5.74 26.25 14.55
C PRO A 34 -5.27 27.71 14.55
N GLY A 35 -6.18 28.65 14.80
CA GLY A 35 -5.84 30.08 14.88
C GLY A 35 -4.84 30.40 16.00
N GLU A 36 -4.80 29.56 17.02
CA GLU A 36 -3.93 29.67 18.19
C GLU A 36 -2.57 28.98 18.02
N PHE A 37 -2.23 28.46 16.84
CA PHE A 37 -0.89 27.93 16.57
C PHE A 37 0.18 29.03 16.74
N PRO A 38 1.32 28.78 17.43
CA PRO A 38 1.86 27.48 17.85
C PRO A 38 1.46 27.02 19.26
N PHE A 39 0.58 27.72 19.97
CA PHE A 39 0.17 27.33 21.33
C PHE A 39 -0.77 26.12 21.34
N LYS A 40 -1.49 25.87 20.24
CA LYS A 40 -2.23 24.62 20.02
C LYS A 40 -1.62 23.81 18.86
N PRO A 41 -1.56 22.47 18.98
CA PRO A 41 -1.12 21.56 17.92
C PRO A 41 -2.05 21.59 16.67
N PRO A 42 -1.58 21.15 15.49
CA PRO A 42 -2.42 20.98 14.31
C PRO A 42 -3.23 19.67 14.31
N SER A 43 -4.31 19.63 13.53
CA SER A 43 -4.90 18.37 13.08
C SER A 43 -4.07 17.77 11.94
N ILE A 44 -3.89 16.45 11.92
CA ILE A 44 -3.07 15.72 10.94
C ILE A 44 -3.95 14.79 10.11
N TYR A 45 -3.72 14.76 8.79
CA TYR A 45 -4.46 13.91 7.84
C TYR A 45 -3.53 13.31 6.78
N MET A 46 -3.83 12.09 6.34
CA MET A 46 -3.26 11.50 5.13
C MET A 46 -4.28 11.55 3.99
N ILE A 47 -3.84 11.89 2.79
CA ILE A 47 -4.67 11.95 1.58
C ILE A 47 -4.39 10.73 0.72
N THR A 48 -3.11 10.41 0.50
CA THR A 48 -2.70 9.25 -0.30
C THR A 48 -3.00 7.95 0.43
N PRO A 49 -3.66 6.97 -0.22
CA PRO A 49 -3.82 5.62 0.30
C PRO A 49 -2.47 4.99 0.67
N ASN A 50 -2.34 4.52 1.92
CA ASN A 50 -1.05 4.10 2.49
C ASN A 50 -1.11 2.81 3.33
N GLY A 51 -2.30 2.30 3.65
CA GLY A 51 -2.47 1.06 4.41
C GLY A 51 -2.16 1.15 5.91
N ARG A 52 -1.83 2.34 6.42
CA ARG A 52 -1.58 2.58 7.86
C ARG A 52 -2.62 3.51 8.48
N PHE A 53 -2.99 4.56 7.76
CA PHE A 53 -3.96 5.55 8.20
C PHE A 53 -5.11 5.64 7.20
N LYS A 54 -6.34 5.69 7.72
CA LYS A 54 -7.54 5.97 6.95
C LYS A 54 -7.42 7.35 6.32
N CYS A 55 -7.66 7.42 5.01
CA CYS A 55 -7.54 8.67 4.28
C CYS A 55 -8.55 9.71 4.77
N ASN A 56 -8.17 10.98 4.72
CA ASN A 56 -8.99 12.14 5.05
C ASN A 56 -9.66 12.08 6.44
N THR A 57 -9.04 11.33 7.37
CA THR A 57 -9.51 11.19 8.75
C THR A 57 -8.50 11.83 9.69
N ARG A 58 -8.96 12.53 10.73
CA ARG A 58 -8.09 13.10 11.76
C ARG A 58 -7.32 11.98 12.47
N LEU A 59 -6.01 12.15 12.61
CA LEU A 59 -5.15 11.17 13.28
C LEU A 59 -4.87 11.61 14.72
N CYS A 60 -5.07 10.69 15.67
CA CYS A 60 -4.75 10.91 17.07
C CYS A 60 -3.30 10.51 17.36
N LEU A 61 -2.39 11.46 17.28
CA LEU A 61 -0.96 11.27 17.53
C LEU A 61 -0.53 12.20 18.67
N SER A 62 0.51 11.86 19.43
CA SER A 62 1.03 12.71 20.52
C SER A 62 1.45 14.13 20.08
N ILE A 63 1.60 14.34 18.77
CA ILE A 63 1.92 15.60 18.09
C ILE A 63 0.70 16.31 17.47
N SER A 64 -0.51 15.81 17.72
CA SER A 64 -1.77 16.28 17.10
C SER A 64 -2.70 16.99 18.10
N ASP A 65 -3.75 17.60 17.57
CA ASP A 65 -4.81 18.28 18.31
C ASP A 65 -5.68 17.43 19.25
N PHE A 66 -5.47 16.11 19.26
CA PHE A 66 -6.03 15.27 20.30
C PHE A 66 -5.27 15.32 21.63
N HIS A 67 -4.02 15.78 21.62
CA HIS A 67 -3.14 15.77 22.80
C HIS A 67 -2.53 17.15 23.08
N PRO A 68 -3.34 18.16 23.46
CA PRO A 68 -2.84 19.49 23.80
C PRO A 68 -1.89 19.47 25.01
N ASP A 69 -2.06 18.54 25.95
CA ASP A 69 -1.24 18.46 27.17
C ASP A 69 0.20 17.97 26.90
N THR A 70 0.41 17.21 25.82
CA THR A 70 1.74 16.71 25.44
C THR A 70 2.38 17.56 24.34
N TRP A 71 1.72 18.63 23.90
CA TRP A 71 2.20 19.49 22.84
C TRP A 71 3.28 20.44 23.33
N ASN A 72 4.36 20.57 22.55
CA ASN A 72 5.38 21.59 22.79
C ASN A 72 5.29 22.68 21.71
N PRO A 73 4.95 23.94 22.06
CA PRO A 73 4.88 25.06 21.11
C PRO A 73 6.19 25.36 20.36
N ALA A 74 7.33 24.86 20.83
CA ALA A 74 8.61 24.99 20.15
C ALA A 74 8.81 23.98 19.00
N TRP A 75 7.93 22.98 18.84
CA TRP A 75 8.04 22.01 17.75
C TRP A 75 7.80 22.67 16.38
N SER A 76 8.82 22.60 15.54
CA SER A 76 8.72 23.04 14.15
C SER A 76 7.82 22.12 13.34
N VAL A 77 7.35 22.60 12.19
CA VAL A 77 6.67 21.75 11.20
C VAL A 77 7.51 20.52 10.83
N SER A 78 8.83 20.68 10.69
CA SER A 78 9.74 19.55 10.44
C SER A 78 9.66 18.49 11.54
N THR A 79 9.60 18.91 12.81
CA THR A 79 9.48 18.01 13.96
C THR A 79 8.16 17.24 13.94
N ILE A 80 7.05 17.93 13.63
CA ILE A 80 5.73 17.29 13.45
C ILE A 80 5.81 16.25 12.34
N LEU A 81 6.43 16.60 11.21
CA LEU A 81 6.54 15.69 10.09
C LEU A 81 7.39 14.46 10.43
N THR A 82 8.51 14.63 11.11
CA THR A 82 9.34 13.52 11.61
C THR A 82 8.55 12.62 12.56
N GLY A 83 7.78 13.19 13.49
CA GLY A 83 6.93 12.41 14.39
C GLY A 83 5.86 11.59 13.64
N LEU A 84 5.22 12.17 12.63
CA LEU A 84 4.26 11.45 11.78
C LEU A 84 4.92 10.26 11.05
N LEU A 85 6.16 10.42 10.57
CA LEU A 85 6.91 9.31 9.96
C LEU A 85 7.16 8.19 10.97
N SER A 86 7.54 8.52 12.21
CA SER A 86 7.71 7.52 13.28
C SER A 86 6.42 6.73 13.51
N PHE A 87 5.28 7.41 13.63
CA PHE A 87 3.98 6.75 13.76
C PHE A 87 3.54 5.94 12.52
N MET A 88 4.06 6.31 11.35
CA MET A 88 3.78 5.61 10.09
C MET A 88 4.46 4.24 10.03
N VAL A 89 5.64 4.09 10.65
CA VAL A 89 6.38 2.81 10.71
C VAL A 89 5.98 1.93 11.91
N GLU A 90 5.38 2.53 12.93
CA GLU A 90 4.83 1.81 14.07
C GLU A 90 3.53 1.04 13.75
N LYS A 91 3.22 0.05 14.59
CA LYS A 91 2.01 -0.80 14.46
C LYS A 91 0.93 -0.51 15.51
N ASN A 92 1.22 0.37 16.48
CA ASN A 92 0.29 0.65 17.58
C ASN A 92 -1.04 1.21 17.04
N PRO A 93 -2.19 0.66 17.46
CA PRO A 93 -3.48 1.19 17.04
C PRO A 93 -3.68 2.60 17.60
N THR A 94 -4.21 3.48 16.77
CA THR A 94 -4.66 4.82 17.16
C THR A 94 -5.90 5.23 16.37
N LEU A 95 -6.60 6.29 16.78
CA LEU A 95 -7.70 6.84 16.01
C LEU A 95 -7.24 7.22 14.60
N GLY A 96 -7.99 6.75 13.60
CA GLY A 96 -7.67 6.95 12.20
C GLY A 96 -6.64 5.96 11.66
N SER A 97 -6.10 5.04 12.46
CA SER A 97 -5.32 3.91 11.94
C SER A 97 -6.21 2.84 11.31
N ILE A 98 -5.62 2.06 10.41
CA ILE A 98 -6.20 0.85 9.82
C ILE A 98 -5.16 -0.27 9.85
N GLU A 99 -5.63 -1.51 9.73
CA GLU A 99 -4.77 -2.68 9.61
C GLU A 99 -4.87 -3.26 8.20
N THR A 100 -3.74 -3.38 7.54
CA THR A 100 -3.61 -4.03 6.22
C THR A 100 -2.38 -4.92 6.19
N SER A 101 -2.33 -5.84 5.23
CA SER A 101 -1.14 -6.69 5.02
C SER A 101 0.07 -5.87 4.53
N ASP A 102 1.28 -6.34 4.82
CA ASP A 102 2.50 -5.68 4.30
C ASP A 102 2.59 -5.75 2.77
N TYR A 103 2.00 -6.78 2.16
CA TYR A 103 1.81 -6.86 0.72
C TYR A 103 0.96 -5.69 0.21
N GLU A 104 -0.17 -5.42 0.85
CA GLU A 104 -1.05 -4.32 0.48
C GLU A 104 -0.36 -2.96 0.67
N LYS A 105 0.40 -2.76 1.76
CA LYS A 105 1.19 -1.53 1.97
C LYS A 105 2.20 -1.32 0.85
N LYS A 106 2.91 -2.37 0.41
CA LYS A 106 3.85 -2.30 -0.73
C LYS A 106 3.14 -1.96 -2.03
N LEU A 107 1.96 -2.56 -2.27
CA LEU A 107 1.16 -2.27 -3.45
C LEU A 107 0.67 -0.81 -3.48
N LEU A 108 0.20 -0.30 -2.33
CA LEU A 108 -0.20 1.09 -2.17
C LEU A 108 1.00 2.05 -2.31
N ALA A 109 2.18 1.68 -1.82
CA ALA A 109 3.40 2.44 -2.01
C ALA A 109 3.71 2.65 -3.50
N THR A 110 3.62 1.61 -4.33
CA THR A 110 3.83 1.74 -5.78
C THR A 110 2.73 2.58 -6.44
N ARG A 111 1.46 2.35 -6.08
CA ARG A 111 0.30 3.08 -6.64
C ARG A 111 0.24 4.54 -6.22
N SER A 112 0.91 4.90 -5.13
CA SER A 112 0.94 6.27 -4.59
C SER A 112 1.46 7.30 -5.59
N LEU A 113 2.42 6.91 -6.44
CA LEU A 113 3.01 7.77 -7.46
C LEU A 113 1.94 8.25 -8.45
N GLU A 114 1.23 7.31 -9.09
CA GLU A 114 0.17 7.61 -10.05
C GLU A 114 -1.04 8.28 -9.39
N PHE A 115 -1.34 7.92 -8.14
CA PHE A 115 -2.42 8.54 -7.39
C PHE A 115 -2.18 10.03 -7.20
N ASN A 116 -0.97 10.41 -6.76
CA ASN A 116 -0.64 11.80 -6.48
C ASN A 116 -0.57 12.67 -7.74
N LEU A 117 -0.15 12.10 -8.88
CA LEU A 117 -0.11 12.81 -10.16
C LEU A 117 -1.49 13.26 -10.66
N LYS A 118 -2.57 12.65 -10.16
CA LYS A 118 -3.95 13.03 -10.48
C LYS A 118 -4.48 14.16 -9.62
N ASP A 119 -3.77 14.51 -8.55
CA ASP A 119 -4.16 15.58 -7.63
C ASP A 119 -3.51 16.90 -8.09
N PRO A 120 -4.29 17.87 -8.60
CA PRO A 120 -3.75 19.13 -9.08
C PRO A 120 -3.06 19.93 -7.97
N ILE A 121 -3.50 19.78 -6.71
CA ILE A 121 -2.85 20.45 -5.57
C ILE A 121 -1.47 19.83 -5.35
N PHE A 122 -1.36 18.51 -5.37
CA PHE A 122 -0.05 17.85 -5.27
C PHE A 122 0.88 18.32 -6.40
N CYS A 123 0.38 18.35 -7.63
CA CYS A 123 1.17 18.74 -8.79
C CYS A 123 1.62 20.21 -8.75
N GLU A 124 0.77 21.11 -8.27
CA GLU A 124 1.12 22.52 -8.11
C GLU A 124 2.17 22.74 -7.02
N LEU A 125 2.05 22.01 -5.90
CA LEU A 125 2.87 22.26 -4.71
C LEU A 125 4.19 21.50 -4.70
N PHE A 126 4.30 20.36 -5.39
CA PHE A 126 5.50 19.51 -5.41
C PHE A 126 5.96 19.14 -6.82
N PRO A 127 6.31 20.12 -7.68
CA PRO A 127 6.75 19.84 -9.05
C PRO A 127 7.96 18.89 -9.11
N ASP A 128 8.93 19.04 -8.20
CA ASP A 128 10.09 18.14 -8.14
C ASP A 128 9.69 16.68 -7.87
N LEU A 129 8.67 16.46 -7.02
CA LEU A 129 8.16 15.11 -6.73
C LEU A 129 7.30 14.57 -7.88
N VAL A 130 6.63 15.43 -8.65
CA VAL A 130 5.95 15.04 -9.88
C VAL A 130 6.96 14.49 -10.87
N GLU A 131 8.05 15.21 -11.12
CA GLU A 131 9.12 14.77 -12.01
C GLU A 131 9.74 13.44 -11.55
N GLU A 132 10.08 13.33 -10.25
CA GLU A 132 10.60 12.09 -9.67
C GLU A 132 9.62 10.92 -9.81
N SER A 133 8.32 11.17 -9.58
CA SER A 133 7.27 10.15 -9.70
C SER A 133 7.11 9.66 -11.13
N ILE A 134 7.10 10.57 -12.11
CA ILE A 134 7.03 10.24 -13.54
C ILE A 134 8.24 9.41 -13.96
N LYS A 135 9.45 9.82 -13.57
CA LYS A 135 10.68 9.08 -13.86
C LYS A 135 10.59 7.65 -13.31
N LYS A 136 10.18 7.50 -12.05
CA LYS A 136 10.09 6.19 -11.38
C LYS A 136 9.01 5.30 -11.98
N ILE A 137 7.86 5.86 -12.38
CA ILE A 137 6.82 5.12 -13.10
C ILE A 137 7.35 4.59 -14.43
N ASN A 138 8.09 5.41 -15.19
CA ASN A 138 8.65 4.99 -16.47
C ASN A 138 9.70 3.89 -16.29
N GLU A 139 10.58 4.01 -15.31
CA GLU A 139 11.55 2.97 -14.96
C GLU A 139 10.87 1.63 -14.61
N LEU A 140 9.83 1.66 -13.79
CA LEU A 140 9.05 0.46 -13.45
C LEU A 140 8.36 -0.17 -14.67
N LYS A 141 7.85 0.63 -15.61
CA LYS A 141 7.27 0.14 -16.86
C LYS A 141 8.31 -0.55 -17.74
N LEU A 142 9.50 0.03 -17.86
CA LEU A 142 10.61 -0.55 -18.62
C LEU A 142 11.06 -1.89 -18.01
N LEU A 143 11.26 -1.94 -16.69
CA LEU A 143 11.64 -3.17 -15.98
C LEU A 143 10.60 -4.28 -16.10
N ASN A 144 9.31 -3.93 -16.10
CA ASN A 144 8.24 -4.92 -16.30
C ASN A 144 8.22 -5.42 -17.75
N SER A 145 8.45 -4.55 -18.74
CA SER A 145 8.51 -4.95 -20.14
C SER A 145 9.68 -5.89 -20.43
N SER A 146 10.87 -5.65 -19.84
CA SER A 146 12.03 -6.54 -20.01
C SER A 146 11.82 -7.91 -19.38
N ARG A 147 11.24 -7.97 -18.17
CA ARG A 147 10.87 -9.25 -17.51
C ARG A 147 9.83 -10.05 -18.29
N MET A 148 8.89 -9.36 -18.95
CA MET A 148 7.91 -10.04 -19.81
C MET A 148 8.56 -10.62 -21.07
N SER A 149 9.55 -9.93 -21.65
CA SER A 149 10.34 -10.44 -22.79
C SER A 149 11.23 -11.63 -22.42
N GLU A 150 11.89 -11.61 -21.25
CA GLU A 150 12.68 -12.74 -20.74
C GLU A 150 11.81 -13.98 -20.47
N ASN A 151 10.67 -13.82 -19.79
CA ASN A 151 9.75 -14.93 -19.53
C ASN A 151 9.13 -15.50 -20.83
N GLN A 152 9.01 -14.71 -21.90
CA GLN A 152 8.60 -15.19 -23.22
C GLN A 152 9.73 -15.92 -23.97
N MET A 153 11.00 -15.52 -23.81
CA MET A 153 12.15 -16.23 -24.39
C MET A 153 12.42 -17.56 -23.70
N ASP A 154 12.31 -17.65 -22.36
CA ASP A 154 12.45 -18.92 -21.61
C ASP A 154 11.29 -19.90 -21.86
N SER A 155 10.15 -19.39 -22.36
CA SER A 155 9.06 -20.24 -22.84
C SER A 155 9.29 -20.79 -24.25
N ASN A 156 10.19 -20.18 -25.04
CA ASN A 156 10.53 -20.60 -26.41
C ASN A 156 11.84 -21.39 -26.52
N SER A 157 12.65 -21.44 -25.46
CA SER A 157 13.92 -22.21 -25.40
C SER A 157 13.79 -23.59 -24.76
N ASN A 158 12.57 -24.13 -24.60
CA ASN A 158 12.32 -25.53 -24.25
C ASN A 158 12.09 -26.44 -25.48
N VAL A 159 12.81 -26.21 -26.58
CA VAL A 159 12.93 -27.18 -27.70
C VAL A 159 14.08 -28.19 -27.46
N HIS A 160 14.46 -28.40 -26.19
CA HIS A 160 15.25 -29.57 -25.78
C HIS A 160 14.85 -30.12 -24.40
N GLY A 161 13.53 -30.23 -24.17
CA GLY A 161 12.95 -30.79 -22.94
C GLY A 161 11.65 -31.57 -23.16
N SER A 162 11.49 -32.23 -24.32
CA SER A 162 10.23 -32.89 -24.74
C SER A 162 9.77 -34.08 -23.88
N GLN A 163 10.49 -34.45 -22.81
CA GLN A 163 10.17 -35.63 -22.00
C GLN A 163 9.62 -35.33 -20.60
N TYR A 164 9.79 -34.10 -20.07
CA TYR A 164 9.40 -33.76 -18.69
C TYR A 164 7.97 -33.21 -18.56
N GLN A 165 7.44 -32.55 -19.59
CA GLN A 165 6.13 -31.89 -19.52
C GLN A 165 4.95 -32.88 -19.63
N LYS A 166 5.13 -34.02 -20.33
CA LYS A 166 4.11 -35.09 -20.41
C LYS A 166 3.92 -35.79 -19.06
N GLY A 167 4.98 -35.90 -18.26
CA GLY A 167 4.95 -36.51 -16.94
C GLY A 167 4.10 -35.71 -15.94
N GLN A 168 4.22 -34.39 -15.93
CA GLN A 168 3.53 -33.55 -14.94
C GLN A 168 2.01 -33.48 -15.16
N VAL A 169 1.55 -33.49 -16.42
CA VAL A 169 0.11 -33.55 -16.75
C VAL A 169 -0.45 -34.96 -16.50
N LEU A 170 0.30 -36.02 -16.81
CA LEU A 170 -0.09 -37.39 -16.47
C LEU A 170 -0.18 -37.59 -14.95
N PHE A 171 0.79 -37.12 -14.18
CA PHE A 171 0.75 -37.18 -12.72
C PHE A 171 -0.44 -36.39 -12.16
N SER A 172 -0.72 -35.18 -12.66
CA SER A 172 -1.87 -34.39 -12.23
C SER A 172 -3.23 -35.04 -12.59
N ALA A 173 -3.34 -35.64 -13.77
CA ALA A 173 -4.52 -36.41 -14.16
C ALA A 173 -4.67 -37.68 -13.31
N LEU A 174 -3.57 -38.40 -13.05
CA LEU A 174 -3.56 -39.60 -12.20
C LEU A 174 -3.93 -39.26 -10.75
N THR A 175 -3.46 -38.13 -10.20
CA THR A 175 -3.85 -37.71 -8.85
C THR A 175 -5.34 -37.39 -8.78
N ASN A 176 -5.89 -36.71 -9.78
CA ASN A 176 -7.32 -36.41 -9.82
C ASN A 176 -8.16 -37.70 -9.94
N VAL A 177 -7.74 -38.65 -10.78
CA VAL A 177 -8.39 -39.96 -10.92
C VAL A 177 -8.29 -40.77 -9.63
N ALA A 178 -7.12 -40.81 -8.98
CA ALA A 178 -6.92 -41.54 -7.72
C ALA A 178 -7.80 -41.00 -6.59
N VAL A 179 -7.95 -39.67 -6.50
CA VAL A 179 -8.86 -39.04 -5.54
C VAL A 179 -10.31 -39.41 -5.84
N ILE A 180 -10.76 -39.37 -7.10
CA ILE A 180 -12.13 -39.74 -7.48
C ILE A 180 -12.41 -41.22 -7.15
N VAL A 181 -11.50 -42.12 -7.51
CA VAL A 181 -11.63 -43.56 -7.22
C VAL A 181 -11.64 -43.81 -5.71
N GLY A 182 -10.79 -43.13 -4.95
CA GLY A 182 -10.77 -43.21 -3.48
C GLY A 182 -12.09 -42.77 -2.85
N PHE A 183 -12.65 -41.64 -3.30
CA PHE A 183 -13.96 -41.17 -2.83
C PHE A 183 -15.09 -42.14 -3.19
N ALA A 184 -15.08 -42.73 -4.40
CA ALA A 184 -16.09 -43.70 -4.81
C ALA A 184 -16.00 -45.00 -3.99
N ALA A 185 -14.79 -45.51 -3.75
CA ALA A 185 -14.56 -46.68 -2.91
C ALA A 185 -15.01 -46.43 -1.46
N PHE A 186 -14.68 -45.25 -0.91
CA PHE A 186 -15.12 -44.84 0.42
C PHE A 186 -16.65 -44.73 0.51
N ALA A 187 -17.31 -44.14 -0.49
CA ALA A 187 -18.77 -44.08 -0.53
C ALA A 187 -19.40 -45.48 -0.60
N TYR A 188 -18.80 -46.40 -1.36
CA TYR A 188 -19.28 -47.78 -1.46
C TYR A 188 -19.09 -48.56 -0.15
N THR A 189 -17.95 -48.42 0.54
CA THR A 189 -17.73 -49.07 1.83
C THR A 189 -18.67 -48.52 2.90
N VAL A 190 -18.89 -47.20 2.95
CA VAL A 190 -19.89 -46.59 3.85
C VAL A 190 -21.28 -47.15 3.57
N ARG A 191 -21.69 -47.23 2.30
CA ARG A 191 -22.99 -47.82 1.92
C ARG A 191 -23.09 -49.29 2.33
N TYR A 192 -22.03 -50.08 2.10
CA TYR A 192 -21.99 -51.49 2.47
C TYR A 192 -22.12 -51.69 3.98
N VAL A 193 -21.38 -50.91 4.77
CA VAL A 193 -21.44 -50.95 6.24
C VAL A 193 -22.83 -50.55 6.74
N LEU A 194 -23.40 -49.46 6.23
CA LEU A 194 -24.76 -49.04 6.58
C LEU A 194 -25.82 -50.11 6.24
N MET A 195 -25.71 -50.76 5.08
CA MET A 195 -26.60 -51.85 4.70
C MET A 195 -26.41 -53.12 5.56
N SER A 196 -25.19 -53.35 6.10
CA SER A 196 -24.90 -54.47 6.99
C SER A 196 -25.39 -54.27 8.43
N ILE A 197 -25.57 -53.01 8.86
CA ILE A 197 -26.09 -52.66 10.20
C ILE A 197 -27.63 -52.70 10.25
N ILE A 198 -28.31 -52.58 9.10
CA ILE A 198 -29.77 -52.57 8.99
C ILE A 198 -30.35 -54.00 8.78
N LYS A 199 -29.53 -55.04 8.89
CA LYS A 199 -29.93 -56.45 8.74
C LYS A 199 -29.93 -57.21 10.06
#